data_AF-A0A7K3Y5C5-F1
#
_entry.id   AF-A0A7K3Y5C5-F1
#
_cell.length_a   1.000
_cell.length_b   1.000
_cell.length_c   1.000
_cell.angle_alpha   90.00
_cell.angle_beta   90.00
_cell.angle_gamma   90.00
#
_symmetry.space_group_name_H-M   'P 1'
#
loop_
_entity.id
_entity.type
_entity.pdbx_description
1 polymer ?
#
loop_
_entity_poly.entity_id
_entity_poly.type
_entity_poly.pdbx_seq_one_letter_code
_entity_poly.pdbx_strand_id
1 'polypeptide(L)'
;MDQKTLYQDAIQRIAGRIRECAPEDIVERFSACSGFDAGSYRPCSSSFDGAVCAVDGSNAIILDAGSFAVAAARASVSAYAGGVRTCHRTTPLEIVTVNPGTGNEDFDTLFRDCFRYPPKVHLDHDDPIRNSAVVRDTL
;
A
#
# COMPACT_ATOMS: atom_id res chain seq x y z
N MET A 1 5.83 -31.46 -1.03
CA MET A 1 4.95 -30.70 -1.95
C MET A 1 5.54 -29.30 -2.05
N ASP A 2 5.78 -28.80 -3.26
CA ASP A 2 6.46 -27.50 -3.48
C ASP A 2 5.59 -26.33 -3.00
N GLN A 3 6.21 -25.37 -2.31
CA GLN A 3 5.55 -24.19 -1.74
C GLN A 3 4.94 -23.31 -2.84
N LYS A 4 5.52 -23.32 -4.04
CA LYS A 4 4.98 -22.64 -5.22
C LYS A 4 3.66 -23.27 -5.68
N THR A 5 3.57 -24.60 -5.69
CA THR A 5 2.34 -25.34 -6.04
C THR A 5 1.23 -25.08 -5.03
N LEU A 6 1.55 -25.12 -3.72
CA LEU A 6 0.61 -24.79 -2.65
C LEU A 6 0.02 -23.38 -2.79
N TYR A 7 0.86 -22.41 -3.15
CA TYR A 7 0.43 -21.03 -3.33
C TYR A 7 -0.46 -20.86 -4.57
N GLN A 8 -0.12 -21.53 -5.67
CA GLN A 8 -0.94 -21.53 -6.89
C GLN A 8 -2.31 -22.18 -6.66
N ASP A 9 -2.36 -23.30 -5.94
CA ASP A 9 -3.62 -23.98 -5.60
C ASP A 9 -4.50 -23.12 -4.70
N ALA A 10 -3.91 -22.40 -3.74
CA ALA A 10 -4.63 -21.46 -2.89
C ALA A 10 -5.23 -20.30 -3.70
N ILE A 11 -4.47 -19.72 -4.64
CA ILE A 11 -4.96 -18.67 -5.54
C ILE A 11 -6.12 -19.19 -6.38
N GLN A 12 -5.98 -20.37 -6.99
CA GLN A 12 -7.04 -20.96 -7.81
C GLN A 12 -8.32 -21.20 -7.01
N ARG A 13 -8.20 -21.71 -5.79
CA ARG A 13 -9.35 -21.94 -4.89
C ARG A 13 -10.06 -20.63 -4.55
N ILE A 14 -9.32 -19.58 -4.22
CA ILE A 14 -9.89 -18.26 -3.91
C ILE A 14 -10.55 -17.65 -5.15
N ALA A 15 -9.87 -17.68 -6.29
CA ALA A 15 -10.42 -17.18 -7.56
C ALA A 15 -11.67 -17.96 -8.02
N GLY A 16 -11.75 -19.26 -7.69
CA GLY A 16 -12.95 -20.08 -7.89
C GLY A 16 -14.11 -19.60 -7.03
N ARG A 17 -13.90 -19.45 -5.71
CA ARG A 17 -14.94 -18.95 -4.79
C ARG A 17 -15.43 -17.55 -5.16
N ILE A 18 -14.54 -16.66 -5.58
CA ILE A 18 -14.93 -15.32 -6.06
C ILE A 18 -15.86 -15.43 -7.27
N ARG A 19 -15.55 -16.33 -8.21
CA ARG A 19 -16.40 -16.59 -9.38
C ARG A 19 -17.75 -17.19 -9.01
N GLU A 20 -17.80 -18.11 -8.05
CA GLU A 20 -19.06 -18.68 -7.55
C GLU A 20 -19.94 -17.63 -6.84
N CYS A 21 -19.33 -16.63 -6.21
CA CYS A 21 -20.06 -15.52 -5.59
C CYS A 21 -20.50 -14.45 -6.61
N ALA A 22 -19.96 -14.46 -7.82
CA ALA A 22 -20.33 -13.52 -8.87
C ALA A 22 -21.58 -14.03 -9.60
N PRO A 23 -22.56 -13.16 -9.88
CA PRO A 23 -23.66 -13.48 -10.78
C PRO A 23 -23.12 -13.93 -12.15
N GLU A 24 -23.76 -14.92 -12.77
CA GLU A 24 -23.37 -15.39 -14.10
C GLU A 24 -23.47 -14.27 -15.16
N ASP A 25 -24.33 -13.28 -14.92
CA ASP A 25 -24.60 -12.11 -15.76
C ASP A 25 -23.84 -10.84 -15.33
N ILE A 26 -22.75 -10.99 -14.56
CA ILE A 26 -22.02 -9.83 -14.00
C ILE A 26 -21.50 -8.88 -15.09
N VAL A 27 -21.17 -9.37 -16.28
CA VAL A 27 -20.69 -8.56 -17.41
C VAL A 27 -21.82 -7.71 -17.98
N GLU A 28 -22.98 -8.31 -18.21
CA GLU A 28 -24.19 -7.64 -18.68
C GLU A 28 -24.65 -6.59 -17.67
N ARG A 29 -24.65 -6.94 -16.38
CA ARG A 29 -25.00 -6.02 -15.29
C ARG A 29 -24.01 -4.86 -15.17
N PHE A 30 -22.71 -5.14 -15.26
CA PHE A 30 -21.70 -4.10 -15.29
C PHE A 30 -21.91 -3.16 -16.47
N SER A 31 -22.15 -3.70 -17.67
CA SER A 31 -22.36 -2.89 -18.86
C SER A 31 -23.62 -2.04 -18.76
N ALA A 32 -24.74 -2.61 -18.31
CA ALA A 32 -26.00 -1.89 -18.12
C ALA A 32 -25.89 -0.77 -17.08
N CYS A 33 -25.17 -0.98 -15.97
CA CYS A 33 -25.01 0.01 -14.91
C CYS A 33 -23.98 1.10 -15.24
N SER A 34 -22.91 0.75 -15.95
CA SER A 34 -21.76 1.65 -16.18
C SER A 34 -21.76 2.31 -17.56
N GLY A 35 -22.50 1.76 -18.53
CA GLY A 35 -22.44 2.16 -19.94
C GLY A 35 -21.14 1.77 -20.64
N PHE A 36 -20.26 0.99 -20.01
CA PHE A 36 -19.06 0.44 -20.63
C PHE A 36 -19.35 -0.92 -21.27
N ASP A 37 -18.82 -1.15 -22.47
CA ASP A 37 -18.84 -2.45 -23.12
C ASP A 37 -17.43 -2.89 -23.50
N ALA A 38 -17.29 -4.06 -24.14
CA ALA A 38 -16.00 -4.57 -24.58
C ALA A 38 -15.25 -3.60 -25.52
N GLY A 39 -15.97 -2.80 -26.30
CA GLY A 39 -15.42 -1.77 -27.19
C GLY A 39 -14.95 -0.52 -26.45
N SER A 40 -15.40 -0.29 -25.22
CA SER A 40 -14.91 0.80 -24.37
C SER A 40 -13.48 0.57 -23.86
N TYR A 41 -12.97 -0.67 -23.90
CA TYR A 41 -11.62 -1.00 -23.47
C TYR A 41 -10.61 -0.71 -24.59
N ARG A 42 -9.60 0.09 -24.27
CA ARG A 42 -8.48 0.32 -25.16
C ARG A 42 -7.33 -0.62 -24.80
N PRO A 43 -6.75 -1.36 -25.76
CA PRO A 43 -5.55 -2.12 -25.49
C PRO A 43 -4.41 -1.16 -25.13
N CYS A 44 -3.81 -1.36 -23.97
CA CYS A 44 -2.55 -0.71 -23.64
C CYS A 44 -1.41 -1.54 -24.23
N SER A 45 -0.58 -0.93 -25.08
CA SER A 45 0.65 -1.55 -25.55
C SER A 45 1.58 -1.83 -24.36
N SER A 46 2.18 -3.01 -24.32
CA SER A 46 3.12 -3.41 -23.25
C SER A 46 4.49 -2.71 -23.33
N SER A 47 4.71 -1.85 -24.33
CA SER A 47 5.96 -1.14 -24.54
C SER A 47 5.92 0.24 -23.88
N PHE A 48 6.88 0.48 -22.98
CA PHE A 48 7.21 1.80 -22.47
C PHE A 48 8.73 1.96 -22.56
N ASP A 49 9.17 2.98 -23.30
CA ASP A 49 10.60 3.23 -23.58
C ASP A 49 11.29 4.09 -22.50
N GLY A 50 10.65 4.21 -21.32
CA GLY A 50 11.17 4.94 -20.18
C GLY A 50 11.56 4.04 -19.01
N ALA A 51 12.09 4.69 -17.97
CA ALA A 51 12.24 4.06 -16.67
C ALA A 51 10.95 4.23 -15.85
N VAL A 52 10.46 3.15 -15.25
CA VAL A 52 9.36 3.18 -14.27
C VAL A 52 9.95 2.96 -12.89
N CYS A 53 9.48 3.73 -11.92
CA CYS A 53 9.92 3.65 -10.53
C CYS A 53 8.70 3.37 -9.65
N ALA A 54 8.73 2.26 -8.91
CA ALA A 54 7.75 1.95 -7.88
C ALA A 54 8.33 2.32 -6.52
N VAL A 55 7.58 3.10 -5.74
CA VAL A 55 7.89 3.44 -4.35
C VAL A 55 6.76 2.91 -3.50
N ASP A 56 7.08 2.18 -2.44
CA ASP A 56 6.09 1.65 -1.51
C ASP A 56 6.63 1.65 -0.08
N GLY A 57 5.74 1.92 0.87
CA GLY A 57 6.02 2.06 2.29
C GLY A 57 5.36 0.95 3.11
N SER A 58 6.03 0.49 4.16
CA SER A 58 5.46 -0.47 5.10
C SER A 58 5.80 -0.09 6.53
N ASN A 59 4.93 -0.50 7.45
CA ASN A 59 5.15 -0.32 8.86
C ASN A 59 4.61 -1.50 9.70
N ALA A 60 5.01 -1.50 10.96
CA ALA A 60 4.53 -2.45 11.95
C ALA A 60 4.48 -1.78 13.33
N ILE A 61 3.41 -2.04 14.09
CA ILE A 61 3.40 -1.77 15.52
C ILE A 61 4.23 -2.83 16.21
N ILE A 62 5.30 -2.40 16.88
CA ILE A 62 6.28 -3.27 17.55
C ILE A 62 5.95 -3.40 19.03
N LEU A 63 5.33 -2.38 19.61
CA LEU A 63 4.87 -2.35 21.00
C LEU A 63 3.55 -1.60 21.06
N ASP A 64 2.60 -2.16 21.78
CA ASP A 64 1.37 -1.49 22.20
C ASP A 64 1.25 -1.65 23.72
N ALA A 65 1.41 -0.54 24.45
CA ALA A 65 1.40 -0.49 25.90
C ALA A 65 0.07 0.08 26.46
N GLY A 66 -0.92 0.33 25.61
CA GLY A 66 -2.21 0.94 25.97
C GLY A 66 -2.14 2.44 26.29
N SER A 67 -1.03 2.92 26.89
CA SER A 67 -0.77 4.35 27.11
C SER A 67 0.08 4.99 26.02
N PHE A 68 0.69 4.20 25.15
CA PHE A 68 1.39 4.61 23.92
C PHE A 68 1.66 3.36 23.07
N ALA A 69 1.98 3.57 21.80
CA ALA A 69 2.48 2.54 20.90
C ALA A 69 3.81 2.95 20.27
N VAL A 70 4.56 1.99 19.77
CA VAL A 70 5.79 2.21 18.98
C VAL A 70 5.60 1.58 17.62
N ALA A 71 5.76 2.36 16.57
CA ALA A 71 5.73 1.92 15.19
C ALA A 71 7.14 1.93 14.60
N ALA A 72 7.46 0.91 13.81
CA ALA A 72 8.59 0.91 12.88
C ALA A 72 8.07 1.13 11.47
N ALA A 73 8.71 2.00 10.70
CA ALA A 73 8.29 2.31 9.35
C ALA A 73 9.49 2.44 8.40
N ARG A 74 9.34 1.99 7.14
CA ARG A 74 10.35 2.12 6.09
C ARG A 74 9.72 2.15 4.71
N ALA A 75 10.37 2.81 3.76
CA ALA A 75 10.02 2.74 2.35
C ALA A 75 11.08 1.99 1.53
N SER A 76 10.64 1.47 0.38
CA SER A 76 11.49 0.87 -0.63
C SER A 76 11.17 1.46 -1.99
N VAL A 77 12.19 1.59 -2.81
CA VAL A 77 12.09 2.02 -4.20
C VAL A 77 12.69 0.97 -5.11
N SER A 78 12.02 0.69 -6.22
CA SER A 78 12.47 -0.23 -7.27
C SER A 78 12.24 0.41 -8.63
N ALA A 79 13.33 0.59 -9.40
CA ALA A 79 13.26 1.15 -10.74
C ALA A 79 13.57 0.10 -11.80
N TYR A 80 12.82 0.13 -12.90
CA TYR A 80 12.98 -0.76 -14.05
C TYR A 80 13.09 0.06 -15.34
N ALA A 81 13.97 -0.35 -16.23
CA ALA A 81 14.06 0.16 -17.60
C ALA A 81 14.28 -1.03 -18.55
N GLY A 82 13.53 -1.10 -19.64
CA GLY A 82 13.63 -2.22 -20.60
C GLY A 82 13.42 -3.61 -19.98
N GLY A 83 12.56 -3.71 -18.95
CA GLY A 83 12.30 -4.96 -18.23
C GLY A 83 13.39 -5.39 -17.24
N VAL A 84 14.46 -4.62 -17.08
CA VAL A 84 15.56 -4.91 -16.16
C VAL A 84 15.49 -3.96 -14.96
N ARG A 85 15.67 -4.49 -13.74
CA ARG A 85 15.74 -3.67 -12.52
C ARG A 85 17.07 -2.91 -12.50
N THR A 86 17.00 -1.58 -12.55
CA THR A 86 18.17 -0.69 -12.56
C THR A 86 18.52 -0.16 -11.15
N CYS A 87 17.53 -0.10 -10.26
CA CYS A 87 17.71 0.41 -8.91
C CYS A 87 16.84 -0.36 -7.92
N HIS A 88 17.39 -0.62 -6.74
CA HIS A 88 16.63 -1.01 -5.56
C HIS A 88 17.28 -0.37 -4.33
N ARG A 89 16.52 0.44 -3.58
CA ARG A 89 17.00 1.10 -2.35
C ARG A 89 15.91 1.11 -1.31
N THR A 90 16.32 1.18 -0.06
CA THR A 90 15.41 1.22 1.09
C THR A 90 15.83 2.37 1.99
N THR A 91 14.86 3.06 2.57
CA THR A 91 15.16 4.05 3.62
C THR A 91 15.72 3.33 4.85
N PRO A 92 16.40 4.07 5.75
CA PRO A 92 16.57 3.62 7.13
C PRO A 92 15.22 3.21 7.75
N LEU A 93 15.29 2.37 8.78
CA LEU A 93 14.12 2.03 9.57
C LEU A 93 13.87 3.15 10.57
N GLU A 94 12.74 3.81 10.44
CA GLU A 94 12.33 4.90 11.33
C GLU A 94 11.47 4.34 12.45
N ILE A 95 11.72 4.80 13.68
CA ILE A 95 10.96 4.43 14.86
C ILE A 95 10.17 5.66 15.32
N VAL A 96 8.86 5.50 15.44
CA VAL A 96 7.94 6.58 15.78
C VAL A 96 7.17 6.16 17.03
N THR A 97 7.21 6.99 18.06
CA THR A 97 6.32 6.85 19.22
C THR A 97 4.96 7.41 18.83
N VAL A 98 3.90 6.66 19.16
CA VAL A 98 2.51 7.07 18.95
C VAL A 98 1.87 7.24 20.32
N ASN A 99 1.78 8.48 20.76
CA ASN A 99 1.15 8.83 22.04
C ASN A 99 -0.35 9.13 21.83
N PRO A 100 -1.23 8.77 22.80
CA PRO A 100 -2.60 9.26 22.86
C PRO A 100 -2.61 10.76 23.18
N GLY A 101 -3.69 11.46 22.79
CA GLY A 101 -3.80 12.91 22.89
C GLY A 101 -3.29 13.68 21.65
N THR A 102 -2.81 14.92 21.86
CA THR A 102 -2.42 15.84 20.79
C THR A 102 -0.91 15.93 20.61
N GLY A 103 -0.45 15.97 19.36
CA GLY A 103 0.93 16.30 18.99
C GLY A 103 1.89 15.12 19.08
N ASN A 104 1.83 14.18 18.13
CA ASN A 104 2.93 13.25 17.92
C ASN A 104 4.12 13.95 17.23
N GLU A 105 5.04 14.49 18.03
CA GLU A 105 6.24 15.20 17.56
C GLU A 105 7.12 14.34 16.64
N ASP A 106 7.20 13.02 16.91
CA ASP A 106 7.95 12.07 16.07
C ASP A 106 7.35 12.00 14.65
N PHE A 107 6.02 12.00 14.54
CA PHE A 107 5.34 12.02 13.24
C PHE A 107 5.54 13.36 12.52
N ASP A 108 5.37 14.47 13.22
CA ASP A 108 5.53 15.80 12.62
C ASP A 108 6.96 16.02 12.10
N THR A 109 7.94 15.49 12.83
CA THR A 109 9.35 15.51 12.44
C THR A 109 9.56 14.64 11.20
N LEU A 110 9.08 13.40 11.21
CA LEU A 110 9.17 12.49 10.06
C LEU A 110 8.50 13.09 8.82
N PHE A 111 7.29 13.63 8.96
CA PHE A 111 6.54 14.26 7.88
C PHE A 111 7.30 15.46 7.31
N ARG A 112 7.88 16.30 8.17
CA ARG A 112 8.70 17.44 7.73
C ARG A 112 9.98 17.01 7.04
N ASP A 113 10.61 15.93 7.47
CA ASP A 113 11.81 15.41 6.82
C ASP A 113 11.51 14.85 5.43
N CYS A 114 10.39 14.15 5.27
CA CYS A 114 9.92 13.64 3.97
C CYS A 114 9.47 14.75 3.02
N PHE A 115 8.57 15.63 3.48
CA PHE A 115 7.85 16.56 2.61
C PHE A 115 8.37 18.00 2.66
N ARG A 116 9.24 18.34 3.61
CA ARG A 116 9.75 19.71 3.85
C ARG A 116 8.68 20.74 4.25
N TYR A 117 7.50 20.27 4.61
CA TYR A 117 6.38 21.06 5.12
C TYR A 117 5.81 20.40 6.38
N PRO A 118 5.19 21.15 7.31
CA PRO A 118 4.42 20.54 8.39
C PRO A 118 3.19 19.81 7.82
N PRO A 119 2.72 18.74 8.49
CA PRO A 119 1.47 18.10 8.10
C PRO A 119 0.31 19.08 8.25
N LYS A 120 -0.66 19.00 7.33
CA LYS A 120 -1.89 19.82 7.42
C LYS A 120 -2.81 19.36 8.55
N VAL A 121 -2.66 18.10 8.96
CA VAL A 121 -3.41 17.45 10.04
C VAL A 121 -2.38 16.72 10.88
N HIS A 122 -2.24 17.11 12.14
CA HIS A 122 -1.37 16.42 13.08
C HIS A 122 -1.96 15.06 13.44
N LEU A 123 -1.10 14.12 13.83
CA LEU A 123 -1.53 12.87 14.45
C LEU A 123 -1.95 13.12 15.90
N ASP A 124 -3.10 13.77 16.04
CA ASP A 124 -3.89 13.82 17.27
C ASP A 124 -4.89 12.67 17.16
N HIS A 125 -4.96 11.70 18.08
CA HIS A 125 -6.11 10.79 18.31
C HIS A 125 -5.74 9.55 19.15
N ASP A 126 -6.71 9.05 19.91
CA ASP A 126 -6.64 7.85 20.77
C ASP A 126 -6.79 6.51 20.01
N ASP A 127 -6.54 6.45 18.70
CA ASP A 127 -6.64 5.23 17.89
C ASP A 127 -5.26 4.81 17.30
N PRO A 128 -4.53 3.93 17.99
CA PRO A 128 -3.20 3.48 17.58
C PRO A 128 -3.17 2.79 16.20
N ILE A 129 -4.26 2.12 15.80
CA ILE A 129 -4.33 1.39 14.52
C ILE A 129 -4.39 2.39 13.37
N ARG A 130 -5.20 3.43 13.53
CA ARG A 130 -5.32 4.50 12.52
C ARG A 130 -4.04 5.33 12.44
N ASN A 131 -3.39 5.60 13.56
CA ASN A 131 -2.11 6.31 13.61
C ASN A 131 -1.00 5.51 12.91
N SER A 132 -0.95 4.19 13.11
CA SER A 132 -0.09 3.31 12.32
C SER A 132 -0.33 3.49 10.82
N ALA A 133 -1.57 3.38 10.34
CA ALA A 133 -1.84 3.50 8.90
C ALA A 133 -1.36 4.83 8.30
N VAL A 134 -1.50 5.94 9.02
CA VAL A 134 -1.03 7.27 8.57
C VAL A 134 0.50 7.35 8.51
N VAL A 135 1.21 6.74 9.46
CA VAL A 135 2.68 6.66 9.44
C VAL A 135 3.17 5.90 8.21
N ARG A 136 2.46 4.84 7.77
CA ARG A 136 2.80 4.10 6.54
C ARG A 136 2.73 5.00 5.31
N ASP A 137 1.64 5.75 5.19
CA ASP A 137 1.34 6.56 4.00
C ASP A 137 2.20 7.85 3.94
N THR A 138 3.00 8.12 4.98
CA THR A 138 3.89 9.28 5.10
C THR A 138 5.32 9.01 4.59
N LEU A 139 5.64 7.75 4.28
CA LEU A 139 6.96 7.32 3.79
C LEU A 139 7.01 7.09 2.27
#